data_AF-A0A6N8GE16-F1
#
_entry.id   AF-A0A6N8GE16-F1
#
_cell.length_a   1.000
_cell.length_b   1.000
_cell.length_c   1.000
_cell.angle_alpha   90.00
_cell.angle_beta   90.00
_cell.angle_gamma   90.00
#
_symmetry.space_group_name_H-M   'P 1'
#
loop_
_entity.id
_entity.type
_entity.pdbx_description
1 polymer ?
#
loop_
_entity_poly.entity_id
_entity_poly.type
_entity_poly.pdbx_seq_one_letter_code
_entity_poly.pdbx_strand_id
1 'polypeptide(L)'
;MSSPQPVVSRRMRLLLTALGLGGSALGAVAVFTTENGTGAAALIVFGGVLLVLGLFGDRIDTVEFGGANLRMRAAAAEKYRMAEESDLRGDTGTGERLRSEARALIEAAGAIAGEYRSTRRLMPAGPDRTAVLQGIVERARDLARSGTSEPEQVRAWLRSSDEERRVTALGMMQADPRLGDFEALLPLVEEAASRFEQYEALVLAEKMAGDLGPEQRRRLAAAVRAAQAKDNFGRNRRQAAESVLERLEPPEG
;
A
#
# COMPACT_ATOMS: atom_id res chain seq x y z
N MET A 1 7.07 20.74 -19.38
CA MET A 1 6.50 19.92 -18.30
C MET A 1 5.09 20.44 -18.04
N SER A 2 4.08 19.69 -18.48
CA SER A 2 2.67 20.08 -18.35
C SER A 2 2.14 19.58 -17.02
N SER A 3 1.64 20.50 -16.18
CA SER A 3 0.96 20.14 -14.93
C SER A 3 -0.27 19.27 -15.25
N PRO A 4 -0.57 18.21 -14.47
CA PRO A 4 -1.78 17.44 -14.66
C PRO A 4 -3.00 18.35 -14.44
N GLN A 5 -3.85 18.42 -15.46
CA GLN A 5 -5.09 19.18 -15.40
C GLN A 5 -6.12 18.40 -14.57
N PRO A 6 -6.81 19.04 -13.61
CA PRO A 6 -7.89 18.38 -12.88
C PRO A 6 -9.02 18.03 -13.85
N VAL A 7 -9.45 16.76 -13.83
CA VAL A 7 -10.49 16.23 -14.74
C VAL A 7 -11.85 16.91 -14.51
N VAL A 8 -12.08 17.44 -13.29
CA VAL A 8 -13.28 18.20 -12.93
C VAL A 8 -12.88 19.61 -12.50
N SER A 9 -13.32 20.62 -13.25
CA SER A 9 -12.98 22.01 -12.93
C SER A 9 -13.55 22.43 -11.57
N ARG A 10 -12.85 23.34 -10.87
CA ARG A 10 -13.30 23.92 -9.58
C ARG A 10 -14.73 24.49 -9.65
N ARG A 11 -15.12 25.02 -10.81
CA ARG A 11 -16.48 25.53 -11.06
C ARG A 11 -17.51 24.40 -11.12
N MET A 12 -17.19 23.29 -11.77
CA MET A 12 -18.04 22.10 -11.83
C MET A 12 -18.26 21.50 -10.43
N ARG A 13 -17.22 21.45 -9.59
CA ARG A 13 -17.34 20.98 -8.20
C ARG A 13 -18.28 21.83 -7.34
N LEU A 14 -18.14 23.16 -7.46
CA LEU A 14 -19.02 24.09 -6.75
C LEU A 14 -20.48 23.91 -7.20
N LEU A 15 -20.70 23.71 -8.51
CA LEU A 15 -22.04 23.43 -9.05
C LEU A 15 -22.60 22.10 -8.53
N LEU A 16 -21.83 21.01 -8.56
CA LEU A 16 -22.27 19.70 -8.05
C LEU A 16 -22.57 19.73 -6.55
N THR A 17 -21.75 20.43 -5.77
CA THR A 17 -21.94 20.57 -4.31
C THR A 17 -23.19 21.40 -4.02
N ALA A 18 -23.41 22.50 -4.74
CA ALA A 18 -24.59 23.34 -4.59
C ALA A 18 -25.88 22.59 -5.01
N LEU A 19 -25.83 21.84 -6.12
CA LEU A 19 -26.95 21.02 -6.57
C LEU A 19 -27.25 19.87 -5.60
N GLY A 20 -26.23 19.22 -5.03
CA GLY A 20 -26.39 18.18 -4.01
C GLY A 20 -27.05 18.73 -2.74
N LEU A 21 -26.54 19.84 -2.21
CA LEU A 21 -27.14 20.52 -1.05
C LEU A 21 -28.59 20.96 -1.30
N GLY A 22 -28.86 21.58 -2.47
CA GLY A 22 -30.20 22.01 -2.85
C GLY A 22 -31.17 20.85 -3.00
N GLY A 23 -30.76 19.77 -3.68
CA GLY A 23 -31.56 18.56 -3.88
C GLY A 23 -31.88 17.84 -2.58
N SER A 24 -30.90 17.68 -1.68
CA SER A 24 -31.11 17.06 -0.37
C SER A 24 -32.02 17.89 0.54
N ALA A 25 -31.87 19.23 0.54
CA ALA A 25 -32.74 20.11 1.32
C ALA A 25 -34.19 20.08 0.80
N LEU A 26 -34.38 20.15 -0.52
CA LEU A 26 -35.70 20.03 -1.14
C LEU A 26 -36.34 18.65 -0.89
N GLY A 27 -35.56 17.57 -1.00
CA GLY A 27 -36.01 16.22 -0.70
C GLY A 27 -36.45 16.05 0.76
N ALA A 28 -35.68 16.59 1.71
CA ALA A 28 -36.04 16.56 3.12
C ALA A 28 -37.34 17.31 3.41
N VAL A 29 -37.55 18.49 2.82
CA VAL A 29 -38.81 19.24 2.95
C VAL A 29 -39.97 18.48 2.33
N ALA A 30 -39.78 17.88 1.15
CA ALA A 30 -40.82 17.13 0.43
C ALA A 30 -41.28 15.86 1.17
N VAL A 31 -40.44 15.24 2.00
CA VAL A 31 -40.84 14.10 2.86
C VAL A 31 -41.93 14.52 3.86
N PHE A 32 -41.87 15.76 4.35
CA PHE A 32 -42.82 16.23 5.37
C PHE A 32 -44.06 16.93 4.78
N THR A 33 -44.03 17.32 3.51
CA THR A 33 -45.10 18.10 2.87
C THR A 33 -45.88 17.33 1.81
N THR A 34 -45.41 16.17 1.36
CA THR A 34 -46.02 15.43 0.25
C THR A 34 -46.42 14.01 0.65
N GLU A 35 -47.57 13.54 0.17
CA GLU A 35 -48.01 12.13 0.35
C GLU A 35 -47.26 11.15 -0.57
N ASN A 36 -46.42 11.67 -1.50
CA ASN A 36 -45.64 10.89 -2.46
C ASN A 36 -44.28 10.51 -1.88
N GLY A 37 -44.28 9.65 -0.85
CA GLY A 37 -43.08 9.22 -0.13
C GLY A 37 -41.98 8.64 -1.05
N THR A 38 -42.35 8.01 -2.16
CA THR A 38 -41.41 7.44 -3.13
C THR A 38 -40.58 8.51 -3.87
N GLY A 39 -41.20 9.64 -4.24
CA GLY A 39 -40.51 10.72 -4.95
C GLY A 39 -39.54 11.48 -4.05
N ALA A 40 -39.93 11.72 -2.79
CA ALA A 40 -39.10 12.39 -1.81
C ALA A 40 -37.89 11.54 -1.38
N ALA A 41 -38.07 10.21 -1.25
CA ALA A 41 -36.97 9.28 -0.99
C ALA A 41 -35.94 9.26 -2.14
N ALA A 42 -36.40 9.27 -3.40
CA ALA A 42 -35.52 9.30 -4.56
C ALA A 42 -34.68 10.59 -4.62
N LEU A 43 -35.26 11.75 -4.27
CA LEU A 43 -34.55 13.04 -4.21
C LEU A 43 -33.48 13.06 -3.10
N ILE A 44 -33.74 12.46 -1.95
CA ILE A 44 -32.75 12.36 -0.85
C ILE A 44 -31.57 11.48 -1.28
N VAL A 45 -31.84 10.32 -1.88
CA VAL A 45 -30.80 9.40 -2.37
C VAL A 45 -29.97 10.08 -3.45
N PHE A 46 -30.62 10.69 -4.45
CA PHE A 46 -29.91 11.35 -5.55
C PHE A 46 -29.10 12.57 -5.08
N GLY A 47 -29.68 13.41 -4.22
CA GLY A 47 -28.98 14.53 -3.60
C GLY A 47 -27.78 14.08 -2.77
N GLY A 48 -27.93 13.02 -1.98
CA GLY A 48 -26.86 12.40 -1.20
C GLY A 48 -25.71 11.87 -2.07
N VAL A 49 -26.02 11.18 -3.17
CA VAL A 49 -25.01 10.72 -4.15
C VAL A 49 -24.23 11.89 -4.74
N LEU A 50 -24.92 12.97 -5.14
CA LEU A 50 -24.26 14.17 -5.66
C LEU A 50 -23.40 14.88 -4.60
N LEU A 51 -23.85 14.91 -3.35
CA LEU A 51 -23.10 15.46 -2.21
C LEU A 51 -21.82 14.68 -1.95
N VAL A 52 -21.89 13.35 -2.01
CA VAL A 52 -20.72 12.46 -1.93
C VAL A 52 -19.77 12.73 -3.08
N LEU A 53 -20.26 12.82 -4.32
CA LEU A 53 -19.42 13.12 -5.48
C LEU A 53 -18.78 14.52 -5.42
N GLY A 54 -19.49 15.54 -4.93
CA GLY A 54 -18.97 16.91 -4.79
C GLY A 54 -17.91 17.05 -3.70
N LEU A 55 -18.12 16.41 -2.54
CA LEU A 55 -17.20 16.46 -1.40
C LEU A 55 -16.00 15.53 -1.55
N PHE A 56 -16.21 14.33 -2.10
CA PHE A 56 -15.20 13.28 -2.19
C PHE A 56 -14.67 13.03 -3.60
N GLY A 57 -15.12 13.76 -4.63
CA GLY A 57 -14.68 13.58 -6.01
C GLY A 57 -13.16 13.62 -6.19
N ASP A 58 -12.46 14.51 -5.48
CA ASP A 58 -10.97 14.60 -5.51
C ASP A 58 -10.28 13.50 -4.68
N ARG A 59 -11.02 12.72 -3.87
CA ARG A 59 -10.49 11.56 -3.12
C ARG A 59 -10.84 10.21 -3.77
N ILE A 60 -11.52 10.25 -4.92
CA ILE A 60 -11.87 9.06 -5.69
C ILE A 60 -10.91 8.88 -6.89
N ASP A 61 -9.86 9.70 -7.03
CA ASP A 61 -8.80 9.49 -8.03
C ASP A 61 -7.91 8.27 -7.77
N THR A 62 -8.13 7.54 -6.68
CA THR A 62 -7.63 6.16 -6.50
C THR A 62 -8.67 5.12 -6.89
N VAL A 63 -9.24 5.26 -8.10
CA VAL A 63 -9.69 4.11 -8.90
C VAL A 63 -8.45 3.52 -9.59
N GLU A 64 -7.47 3.09 -8.79
CA GLU A 64 -6.43 2.14 -9.21
C GLU A 64 -6.94 0.69 -9.17
N PHE A 65 -8.27 0.50 -9.12
CA PHE A 65 -8.92 -0.81 -9.14
C PHE A 65 -8.85 -1.53 -10.50
N GLY A 66 -8.27 -0.89 -11.54
CA GLY A 66 -8.08 -1.47 -12.88
C GLY A 66 -6.65 -1.90 -13.21
N GLY A 67 -5.63 -1.24 -12.65
CA GLY A 67 -4.22 -1.47 -13.04
C GLY A 67 -3.53 -2.62 -12.28
N ALA A 68 -3.84 -2.77 -10.99
CA ALA A 68 -3.22 -3.78 -10.14
C ALA A 68 -3.69 -5.21 -10.49
N ASN A 69 -4.98 -5.40 -10.79
CA ASN A 69 -5.51 -6.70 -11.21
C ASN A 69 -4.97 -7.14 -12.59
N LEU A 70 -4.69 -6.20 -13.51
CA LEU A 70 -4.13 -6.51 -14.82
C LEU A 70 -2.65 -6.91 -14.73
N ARG A 71 -1.85 -6.23 -13.89
CA ARG A 71 -0.44 -6.62 -13.66
C ARG A 71 -0.30 -7.92 -12.89
N MET A 72 -1.19 -8.20 -11.93
CA MET A 72 -1.20 -9.49 -11.22
C MET A 72 -1.66 -10.64 -12.11
N ARG A 73 -2.61 -10.42 -13.03
CA ARG A 73 -2.98 -11.42 -14.05
C ARG A 73 -1.86 -11.67 -15.05
N ALA A 74 -1.11 -10.65 -15.45
CA ALA A 74 0.06 -10.81 -16.32
C ALA A 74 1.21 -11.55 -15.63
N ALA A 75 1.50 -11.24 -14.36
CA ALA A 75 2.49 -11.96 -13.55
C ALA A 75 2.06 -13.42 -13.29
N ALA A 76 0.78 -13.67 -13.01
CA ALA A 76 0.25 -15.02 -12.86
C ALA A 76 0.28 -15.81 -14.18
N ALA A 77 -0.05 -15.18 -15.31
CA ALA A 77 0.00 -15.82 -16.64
C ALA A 77 1.43 -16.25 -17.02
N GLU A 78 2.43 -15.42 -16.71
CA GLU A 78 3.83 -15.77 -16.93
C GLU A 78 4.28 -16.95 -16.04
N LYS A 79 3.74 -17.04 -14.82
CA LYS A 79 4.01 -18.15 -13.90
C LYS A 79 3.32 -19.45 -14.32
N TYR A 80 2.12 -19.37 -14.88
CA TYR A 80 1.47 -20.53 -15.52
C TYR A 80 2.27 -21.04 -16.73
N ARG A 81 2.87 -20.13 -17.51
CA ARG A 81 3.74 -20.49 -18.64
C ARG A 81 5.03 -21.19 -18.21
N MET A 82 5.70 -20.72 -17.16
CA MET A 82 6.91 -21.37 -16.60
C MET A 82 6.60 -22.72 -15.94
N ALA A 83 5.42 -22.81 -15.31
CA ALA A 83 4.88 -24.05 -14.79
C ALA A 83 4.67 -25.08 -15.92
N GLU A 84 4.05 -24.67 -17.02
CA GLU A 84 3.84 -25.50 -18.21
C GLU A 84 5.17 -25.94 -18.84
N GLU A 85 6.18 -25.06 -18.88
CA GLU A 85 7.55 -25.41 -19.31
C GLU A 85 8.26 -26.43 -18.41
N SER A 86 7.93 -26.51 -17.11
CA SER A 86 8.45 -27.53 -16.20
C SER A 86 7.71 -28.85 -16.33
N ASP A 87 6.39 -28.81 -16.57
CA ASP A 87 5.60 -29.99 -16.90
C ASP A 87 6.05 -30.60 -18.23
N LEU A 88 6.44 -29.76 -19.20
CA LEU A 88 7.06 -30.15 -20.47
C LEU A 88 8.43 -30.83 -20.29
N ARG A 89 9.13 -30.64 -19.17
CA ARG A 89 10.38 -31.35 -18.83
C ARG A 89 10.13 -32.67 -18.09
N GLY A 90 8.87 -33.05 -17.86
CA GLY A 90 8.49 -34.35 -17.30
C GLY A 90 8.59 -34.46 -15.77
N ASP A 91 8.85 -33.37 -15.05
CA ASP A 91 8.91 -33.33 -13.57
C ASP A 91 7.65 -32.66 -12.99
N THR A 92 6.49 -33.27 -13.29
CA THR A 92 5.16 -32.76 -12.94
C THR A 92 4.91 -32.77 -11.43
N GLY A 93 5.46 -33.76 -10.71
CA GLY A 93 5.32 -33.89 -9.26
C GLY A 93 6.02 -32.78 -8.48
N THR A 94 7.22 -32.37 -8.92
CA THR A 94 7.91 -31.22 -8.31
C THR A 94 7.21 -29.90 -8.64
N GLY A 95 6.70 -29.75 -9.87
CA GLY A 95 5.93 -28.58 -10.29
C GLY A 95 4.65 -28.37 -9.48
N GLU A 96 3.85 -29.41 -9.26
CA GLU A 96 2.61 -29.32 -8.47
C GLU A 96 2.87 -29.01 -6.99
N ARG A 97 3.88 -29.64 -6.39
CA ARG A 97 4.25 -29.37 -4.99
C ARG A 97 4.65 -27.90 -4.81
N LEU A 98 5.52 -27.38 -5.67
CA LEU A 98 5.95 -25.97 -5.63
C LEU A 98 4.78 -25.00 -5.84
N ARG A 99 3.83 -25.32 -6.73
CA ARG A 99 2.62 -24.50 -6.92
C ARG A 99 1.72 -24.52 -5.70
N SER A 100 1.58 -25.66 -5.02
CA SER A 100 0.76 -25.78 -3.81
C SER A 100 1.36 -24.98 -2.64
N GLU A 101 2.68 -25.06 -2.46
CA GLU A 101 3.43 -24.29 -1.46
C GLU A 101 3.33 -22.79 -1.74
N ALA A 102 3.47 -22.38 -3.00
CA ALA A 102 3.32 -20.98 -3.42
C ALA A 102 1.89 -20.45 -3.17
N ARG A 103 0.85 -21.24 -3.47
CA ARG A 103 -0.55 -20.86 -3.20
C ARG A 103 -0.83 -20.68 -1.72
N ALA A 104 -0.39 -21.62 -0.89
CA ALA A 104 -0.54 -21.53 0.56
C ALA A 104 0.13 -20.28 1.12
N LEU A 105 1.30 -19.90 0.58
CA LEU A 105 1.97 -18.67 0.96
C LEU A 105 1.21 -17.41 0.53
N ILE A 106 0.67 -17.38 -0.70
CA ILE A 106 -0.15 -16.26 -1.18
C ILE A 106 -1.37 -16.08 -0.28
N GLU A 107 -2.01 -17.17 0.12
CA GLU A 107 -3.15 -17.14 1.05
C GLU A 107 -2.73 -16.62 2.43
N ALA A 108 -1.63 -17.12 2.99
CA ALA A 108 -1.12 -16.69 4.29
C ALA A 108 -0.76 -15.20 4.31
N ALA A 109 -0.03 -14.73 3.30
CA ALA A 109 0.31 -13.31 3.16
C ALA A 109 -0.93 -12.44 2.88
N GLY A 110 -1.89 -12.95 2.11
CA GLY A 110 -3.18 -12.31 1.89
C GLY A 110 -3.98 -12.13 3.18
N ALA A 111 -3.95 -13.13 4.08
CA ALA A 111 -4.57 -13.04 5.39
C ALA A 111 -3.89 -11.98 6.28
N ILE A 112 -2.55 -11.95 6.30
CA ILE A 112 -1.77 -10.93 7.04
C ILE A 112 -2.10 -9.52 6.52
N ALA A 113 -2.12 -9.32 5.20
CA ALA A 113 -2.48 -8.03 4.59
C ALA A 113 -3.93 -7.63 4.90
N GLY A 114 -4.87 -8.58 4.88
CA GLY A 114 -6.27 -8.35 5.23
C GLY A 114 -6.45 -7.93 6.70
N GLU A 115 -5.67 -8.52 7.60
CA GLU A 115 -5.67 -8.16 9.02
C GLU A 115 -5.06 -6.78 9.24
N TYR A 116 -3.95 -6.46 8.56
CA TYR A 116 -3.36 -5.11 8.60
C TYR A 116 -4.40 -4.05 8.22
N ARG A 117 -5.06 -4.25 7.07
CA ARG A 117 -6.10 -3.34 6.56
C ARG A 117 -7.24 -3.19 7.58
N SER A 118 -7.68 -4.29 8.18
CA SER A 118 -8.79 -4.29 9.14
C SER A 118 -8.42 -3.58 10.44
N THR A 119 -7.28 -3.90 11.04
CA THR A 119 -6.74 -3.25 12.24
C THR A 119 -6.58 -1.75 12.03
N ARG A 120 -6.00 -1.35 10.90
CA ARG A 120 -5.79 0.06 10.57
C ARG A 120 -7.10 0.85 10.41
N ARG A 121 -8.14 0.22 9.86
CA ARG A 121 -9.46 0.83 9.64
C ARG A 121 -10.28 0.90 10.92
N LEU A 122 -10.23 -0.14 11.75
CA LEU A 122 -11.13 -0.30 12.90
C LEU A 122 -10.55 0.31 14.19
N MET A 123 -9.23 0.37 14.32
CA MET A 123 -8.59 0.94 15.51
C MET A 123 -8.16 2.40 15.29
N PRO A 124 -8.39 3.29 16.27
CA PRO A 124 -7.90 4.66 16.23
C PRO A 124 -6.36 4.68 16.24
N ALA A 125 -5.78 5.77 15.71
CA ALA A 125 -4.34 5.96 15.76
C ALA A 125 -3.87 6.08 17.21
N GLY A 126 -2.85 5.31 17.58
CA GLY A 126 -2.29 5.33 18.93
C GLY A 126 -1.28 4.20 19.17
N PRO A 127 -0.71 4.14 20.40
CA PRO A 127 0.24 3.11 20.80
C PRO A 127 -0.32 1.70 20.65
N ASP A 128 -1.56 1.45 21.10
CA ASP A 128 -2.18 0.12 21.06
C ASP A 128 -2.31 -0.40 19.63
N ARG A 129 -2.81 0.45 18.72
CA ARG A 129 -2.86 0.09 17.29
C ARG A 129 -1.47 -0.20 16.74
N THR A 130 -0.48 0.61 17.11
CA THR A 130 0.91 0.41 16.65
C THR A 130 1.46 -0.92 17.11
N ALA A 131 1.20 -1.33 18.36
CA ALA A 131 1.61 -2.62 18.89
C ALA A 131 0.98 -3.78 18.12
N VAL A 132 -0.32 -3.71 17.82
CA VAL A 132 -1.00 -4.74 17.00
C VAL A 132 -0.42 -4.78 15.59
N LEU A 133 -0.23 -3.63 14.94
CA LEU A 133 0.38 -3.58 13.60
C LEU A 133 1.80 -4.16 13.59
N GLN A 134 2.60 -3.93 14.62
CA GLN A 134 3.92 -4.57 14.74
C GLN A 134 3.83 -6.09 14.88
N GLY A 135 2.86 -6.61 15.63
CA GLY A 135 2.60 -8.05 15.70
C GLY A 135 2.19 -8.66 14.35
N ILE A 136 1.53 -7.89 13.48
CA ILE A 136 1.23 -8.31 12.10
C ILE A 136 2.52 -8.38 11.26
N VAL A 137 3.39 -7.37 11.36
CA VAL A 137 4.69 -7.37 10.66
C VAL A 137 5.59 -8.50 11.16
N GLU A 138 5.59 -8.82 12.46
CA GLU A 138 6.36 -9.95 13.00
C GLU A 138 5.92 -11.28 12.38
N ARG A 139 4.61 -11.52 12.22
CA ARG A 139 4.13 -12.71 11.50
C ARG A 139 4.55 -12.75 10.04
N ALA A 140 4.66 -11.59 9.38
CA ALA A 140 5.21 -11.52 8.03
C ALA A 140 6.71 -11.91 8.01
N ARG A 141 7.49 -11.50 9.03
CA ARG A 141 8.88 -11.94 9.21
C ARG A 141 8.95 -13.46 9.43
N ASP A 142 8.10 -14.02 10.29
CA ASP A 142 8.04 -15.46 10.56
C ASP A 142 7.69 -16.27 9.30
N LEU A 143 6.73 -15.77 8.51
CA LEU A 143 6.37 -16.37 7.23
C LEU A 143 7.58 -16.42 6.28
N ALA A 144 8.34 -15.33 6.17
CA ALA A 144 9.55 -15.31 5.34
C ALA A 144 10.65 -16.25 5.85
N ARG A 145 10.85 -16.34 7.18
CA ARG A 145 11.82 -17.27 7.78
C ARG A 145 11.52 -18.73 7.50
N SER A 146 10.27 -19.09 7.23
CA SER A 146 9.91 -20.45 6.83
C SER A 146 10.53 -20.88 5.49
N GLY A 147 11.10 -19.94 4.70
CA GLY A 147 11.85 -20.23 3.48
C GLY A 147 11.00 -20.55 2.25
N THR A 148 9.67 -20.43 2.36
CA THR A 148 8.71 -20.77 1.30
C THR A 148 8.38 -19.60 0.37
N SER A 149 8.96 -18.42 0.63
CA SER A 149 8.60 -17.18 -0.07
C SER A 149 9.20 -17.08 -1.45
N GLU A 150 8.37 -16.79 -2.46
CA GLU A 150 8.84 -16.50 -3.81
C GLU A 150 9.33 -15.04 -3.92
N PRO A 151 10.62 -14.78 -4.24
CA PRO A 151 11.17 -13.43 -4.24
C PRO A 151 10.42 -12.45 -5.14
N GLU A 152 10.12 -12.84 -6.38
CA GLU A 152 9.44 -11.95 -7.33
C GLU A 152 8.04 -11.55 -6.88
N GLN A 153 7.32 -12.46 -6.21
CA GLN A 153 6.00 -12.16 -5.67
C GLN A 153 6.07 -11.14 -4.53
N VAL A 154 7.03 -11.30 -3.61
CA VAL A 154 7.23 -10.36 -2.49
C VAL A 154 7.64 -8.99 -3.01
N ARG A 155 8.50 -8.93 -4.03
CA ARG A 155 8.87 -7.67 -4.72
C ARG A 155 7.68 -7.05 -5.44
N ALA A 156 6.81 -7.83 -6.06
CA ALA A 156 5.59 -7.34 -6.68
C ALA A 156 4.62 -6.73 -5.65
N TRP A 157 4.53 -7.29 -4.43
CA TRP A 157 3.76 -6.69 -3.34
C TRP A 157 4.35 -5.37 -2.88
N LEU A 158 5.68 -5.26 -2.75
CA LEU A 158 6.33 -4.00 -2.39
C LEU A 158 6.09 -2.88 -3.42
N ARG A 159 5.99 -3.23 -4.71
CA ARG A 159 5.69 -2.27 -5.79
C ARG A 159 4.20 -1.96 -5.95
N SER A 160 3.33 -2.65 -5.22
CA SER A 160 1.88 -2.44 -5.34
C SER A 160 1.44 -1.13 -4.70
N SER A 161 0.29 -0.60 -5.10
CA SER A 161 -0.28 0.60 -4.47
C SER A 161 -1.02 0.31 -3.16
N ASP A 162 -1.23 -0.95 -2.82
CA ASP A 162 -1.87 -1.39 -1.57
C ASP A 162 -0.88 -1.31 -0.39
N GLU A 163 -1.12 -0.40 0.56
CA GLU A 163 -0.27 -0.21 1.75
C GLU A 163 -0.09 -1.52 2.55
N GLU A 164 -1.16 -2.29 2.74
CA GLU A 164 -1.13 -3.57 3.46
C GLU A 164 -0.19 -4.60 2.82
N ARG A 165 -0.10 -4.62 1.49
CA ARG A 165 0.77 -5.54 0.76
C ARG A 165 2.21 -5.07 0.86
N ARG A 166 2.45 -3.76 0.74
CA ARG A 166 3.78 -3.19 0.92
C ARG A 166 4.31 -3.41 2.32
N VAL A 167 3.52 -3.17 3.36
CA VAL A 167 3.91 -3.42 4.76
C VAL A 167 4.19 -4.90 5.02
N THR A 168 3.37 -5.79 4.48
CA THR A 168 3.63 -7.25 4.57
C THR A 168 4.96 -7.61 3.90
N ALA A 169 5.20 -7.09 2.69
CA ALA A 169 6.44 -7.32 1.95
C ALA A 169 7.67 -6.74 2.68
N LEU A 170 7.57 -5.54 3.27
CA LEU A 170 8.62 -4.95 4.09
C LEU A 170 8.99 -5.88 5.25
N GLY A 171 8.00 -6.41 5.98
CA GLY A 171 8.22 -7.39 7.04
C GLY A 171 8.95 -8.64 6.55
N MET A 172 8.50 -9.22 5.44
CA MET A 172 9.14 -10.40 4.84
C MET A 172 10.60 -10.12 4.44
N MET A 173 10.86 -9.00 3.75
CA MET A 173 12.21 -8.61 3.31
C MET A 173 13.14 -8.27 4.46
N GLN A 174 12.62 -7.79 5.60
CA GLN A 174 13.43 -7.55 6.80
C GLN A 174 13.95 -8.86 7.43
N ALA A 175 13.33 -10.00 7.13
CA ALA A 175 13.70 -11.31 7.65
C ALA A 175 14.54 -12.14 6.67
N ASP A 176 14.35 -11.95 5.36
CA ASP A 176 15.13 -12.63 4.31
C ASP A 176 15.71 -11.61 3.32
N PRO A 177 17.03 -11.32 3.39
CA PRO A 177 17.72 -10.39 2.49
C PRO A 177 17.58 -10.72 1.00
N ARG A 178 17.35 -11.99 0.64
CA ARG A 178 17.20 -12.42 -0.77
C ARG A 178 15.94 -11.83 -1.40
N LEU A 179 14.94 -11.48 -0.59
CA LEU A 179 13.71 -10.86 -1.03
C LEU A 179 13.87 -9.35 -1.30
N GLY A 180 14.97 -8.74 -0.83
CA GLY A 180 15.20 -7.29 -0.90
C GLY A 180 15.12 -6.71 -2.31
N ASP A 181 14.66 -5.46 -2.38
CA ASP A 181 14.53 -4.70 -3.61
C ASP A 181 14.75 -3.21 -3.35
N PHE A 182 15.97 -2.76 -3.64
CA PHE A 182 16.39 -1.40 -3.34
C PHE A 182 15.57 -0.35 -4.10
N GLU A 183 15.31 -0.59 -5.39
CA GLU A 183 14.61 0.37 -6.24
C GLU A 183 13.14 0.52 -5.83
N ALA A 184 12.50 -0.57 -5.37
CA ALA A 184 11.15 -0.51 -4.83
C ALA A 184 11.09 0.08 -3.41
N LEU A 185 12.15 -0.08 -2.60
CA LEU A 185 12.23 0.46 -1.24
C LEU A 185 12.40 1.98 -1.22
N LEU A 186 13.27 2.53 -2.09
CA LEU A 186 13.65 3.94 -2.07
C LEU A 186 12.46 4.92 -2.03
N PRO A 187 11.42 4.80 -2.88
CA PRO A 187 10.27 5.72 -2.82
C PRO A 187 9.47 5.60 -1.52
N LEU A 188 9.49 4.46 -0.84
CA LEU A 188 8.76 4.27 0.43
C LEU A 188 9.48 4.94 1.61
N VAL A 189 10.79 5.15 1.52
CA VAL A 189 11.53 5.95 2.50
C VAL A 189 11.14 7.42 2.38
N GLU A 190 11.01 7.92 1.15
CA GLU A 190 10.72 9.33 0.90
C GLU A 190 9.23 9.68 1.08
N GLU A 191 8.34 8.88 0.48
CA GLU A 191 6.91 9.19 0.31
C GLU A 191 6.02 7.98 0.59
N ALA A 192 6.11 7.41 1.79
CA ALA A 192 5.18 6.37 2.24
C ALA A 192 3.73 6.88 2.35
N ALA A 193 2.76 5.98 2.14
CA ALA A 193 1.35 6.25 2.39
C ALA A 193 1.05 6.45 3.89
N SER A 194 1.95 6.00 4.76
CA SER A 194 1.80 6.20 6.20
C SER A 194 3.09 6.28 6.99
N ARG A 195 3.00 6.88 8.18
CA ARG A 195 4.12 6.93 9.14
C ARG A 195 4.57 5.53 9.57
N PHE A 196 3.64 4.58 9.66
CA PHE A 196 3.97 3.19 10.02
C PHE A 196 4.72 2.50 8.89
N GLU A 197 4.24 2.65 7.66
CA GLU A 197 4.92 2.13 6.47
C GLU A 197 6.33 2.72 6.31
N GLN A 198 6.48 4.04 6.48
CA GLN A 198 7.79 4.70 6.41
C GLN A 198 8.76 4.17 7.48
N TYR A 199 8.25 3.92 8.70
CA TYR A 199 9.05 3.32 9.76
C TYR A 199 9.56 1.94 9.36
N GLU A 200 8.69 1.06 8.85
CA GLU A 200 9.08 -0.28 8.40
C GLU A 200 10.02 -0.24 7.17
N ALA A 201 9.87 0.77 6.30
CA ALA A 201 10.79 1.02 5.19
C ALA A 201 12.18 1.44 5.70
N LEU A 202 12.26 2.33 6.69
CA LEU A 202 13.54 2.72 7.31
C LEU A 202 14.22 1.53 7.99
N VAL A 203 13.47 0.67 8.69
CA VAL A 203 14.01 -0.56 9.30
C VAL A 203 14.57 -1.52 8.23
N LEU A 204 13.89 -1.68 7.10
CA LEU A 204 14.43 -2.47 5.99
C LEU A 204 15.68 -1.83 5.39
N ALA A 205 15.67 -0.51 5.17
CA ALA A 205 16.81 0.23 4.65
C ALA A 205 18.05 0.08 5.54
N GLU A 206 17.86 0.09 6.86
CA GLU A 206 18.92 -0.09 7.86
C GLU A 206 19.58 -1.48 7.72
N LYS A 207 18.78 -2.52 7.48
CA LYS A 207 19.24 -3.89 7.26
C LYS A 207 19.96 -4.06 5.93
N MET A 208 19.46 -3.41 4.87
CA MET A 208 20.06 -3.48 3.54
C MET A 208 21.36 -2.68 3.43
N ALA A 209 21.56 -1.66 4.28
CA ALA A 209 22.66 -0.70 4.19
C ALA A 209 24.05 -1.35 4.03
N GLY A 210 24.29 -2.49 4.68
CA GLY A 210 25.55 -3.24 4.61
C GLY A 210 25.92 -3.69 3.20
N ASP A 211 24.93 -4.15 2.43
CA ASP A 211 25.12 -4.77 1.12
C ASP A 211 25.00 -3.77 -0.06
N LEU A 212 24.68 -2.50 0.24
CA LEU A 212 24.51 -1.47 -0.79
C LEU A 212 25.85 -1.00 -1.36
N GLY A 213 25.89 -0.88 -2.69
CA GLY A 213 27.00 -0.24 -3.41
C GLY A 213 27.05 1.28 -3.17
N PRO A 214 28.18 1.95 -3.48
CA PRO A 214 28.38 3.38 -3.17
C PRO A 214 27.29 4.32 -3.71
N GLU A 215 26.80 4.06 -4.91
CA GLU A 215 25.73 4.87 -5.51
C GLU A 215 24.39 4.69 -4.81
N GLN A 216 24.03 3.44 -4.48
CA GLN A 216 22.80 3.14 -3.75
C GLN A 216 22.84 3.75 -2.34
N ARG A 217 24.00 3.72 -1.68
CA ARG A 217 24.20 4.38 -0.39
C ARG A 217 23.95 5.88 -0.46
N ARG A 218 24.53 6.57 -1.46
CA ARG A 218 24.29 8.00 -1.68
C ARG A 218 22.81 8.31 -1.92
N ARG A 219 22.15 7.54 -2.80
CA ARG A 219 20.72 7.71 -3.11
C ARG A 219 19.84 7.51 -1.87
N LEU A 220 20.12 6.49 -1.07
CA LEU A 220 19.37 6.24 0.16
C LEU A 220 19.60 7.34 1.20
N ALA A 221 20.83 7.78 1.40
CA ALA A 221 21.13 8.87 2.34
C ALA A 221 20.42 10.16 1.93
N ALA A 222 20.40 10.48 0.63
CA ALA A 222 19.65 11.62 0.10
C ALA A 222 18.14 11.49 0.36
N ALA A 223 17.55 10.31 0.10
CA ALA A 223 16.12 10.06 0.35
C ALA A 223 15.75 10.17 1.83
N VAL A 224 16.58 9.63 2.74
CA VAL A 224 16.36 9.74 4.19
C VAL A 224 16.40 11.20 4.65
N ARG A 225 17.38 11.98 4.18
CA ARG A 225 17.48 13.42 4.49
C ARG A 225 16.28 14.21 3.94
N ALA A 226 15.87 13.92 2.71
CA ALA A 226 14.70 14.54 2.11
C ALA A 226 13.42 14.23 2.92
N ALA A 227 13.25 13.00 3.36
CA ALA A 227 12.15 12.59 4.21
C ALA A 227 12.14 13.34 5.56
N GLN A 228 13.30 13.46 6.21
CA GLN A 228 13.45 14.21 7.47
C GLN A 228 13.13 15.70 7.32
N ALA A 229 13.44 16.30 6.16
CA ALA A 229 13.12 17.69 5.89
C ALA A 229 11.62 17.92 5.62
N LYS A 230 10.94 16.96 5.01
CA LYS A 230 9.51 17.05 4.65
C LYS A 230 8.56 16.78 5.81
N ASP A 231 8.92 15.89 6.74
CA ASP A 231 8.00 15.44 7.79
C ASP A 231 8.55 15.65 9.21
N ASN A 232 7.64 15.91 10.15
CA ASN A 232 7.99 15.92 11.56
C ASN A 232 8.11 14.47 12.05
N PHE A 233 9.33 13.94 11.96
CA PHE A 233 9.61 12.59 12.41
C PHE A 233 9.27 12.47 13.91
N GLY A 234 8.41 11.50 14.22
CA GLY A 234 8.24 11.05 15.60
C GLY A 234 9.53 10.37 16.07
N ARG A 235 9.72 10.26 17.40
CA ARG A 235 10.96 9.74 18.02
C ARG A 235 11.50 8.48 17.33
N ASN A 236 10.66 7.46 17.13
CA ASN A 236 11.08 6.17 16.57
C ASN A 236 11.56 6.29 15.12
N ARG A 237 10.89 7.10 14.29
CA ARG A 237 11.29 7.31 12.89
C ARG A 237 12.58 8.10 12.79
N ARG A 238 12.76 9.09 13.69
CA ARG A 238 14.02 9.86 13.79
C ARG A 238 15.19 8.94 14.10
N GLN A 239 15.03 8.11 15.12
CA GLN A 239 16.05 7.12 15.50
C GLN A 239 16.35 6.12 14.39
N ALA A 240 15.33 5.61 13.69
CA ALA A 240 15.53 4.70 12.56
C ALA A 240 16.29 5.38 11.40
N ALA A 241 15.93 6.61 11.06
CA ALA A 241 16.63 7.37 10.03
C ALA A 241 18.08 7.70 10.38
N GLU A 242 18.34 8.08 11.63
CA GLU A 242 19.72 8.28 12.14
C GLU A 242 20.54 6.99 12.03
N SER A 243 19.97 5.85 12.47
CA SER A 243 20.62 4.54 12.37
C SER A 243 20.94 4.14 10.93
N VAL A 244 20.04 4.47 9.98
CA VAL A 244 20.31 4.26 8.54
C VAL A 244 21.49 5.12 8.10
N LEU A 245 21.48 6.42 8.38
CA LEU A 245 22.55 7.35 7.97
C LEU A 245 23.91 6.94 8.53
N GLU A 246 23.97 6.56 9.81
CA GLU A 246 25.20 6.07 10.47
C GLU A 246 25.79 4.84 9.77
N ARG A 247 24.95 3.92 9.27
CA ARG A 247 25.44 2.74 8.52
C ARG A 247 25.89 3.06 7.10
N LEU A 248 25.31 4.09 6.49
CA LEU A 248 25.63 4.49 5.13
C LEU A 248 26.95 5.26 5.07
N GLU A 249 27.18 6.11 6.07
CA GLU A 249 28.31 7.02 6.18
C GLU A 249 29.07 6.71 7.50
N PRO A 250 29.80 5.59 7.57
CA PRO A 250 30.59 5.30 8.76
C PRO A 250 31.62 6.43 8.96
N PRO A 251 31.90 6.81 10.22
CA PRO A 251 32.90 7.84 10.50
C PRO A 251 34.23 7.45 9.84
N GLU A 252 34.85 8.40 9.14
CA GLU A 252 36.20 8.20 8.59
C GLU A 252 37.12 7.81 9.74
N GLY A 253 37.65 6.58 9.67
CA GLY A 253 38.61 6.04 10.62
C GLY A 253 40.03 6.49 10.35
#